data_AF-A0A316H9P4-F1
#
_entry.id   AF-A0A316H9P4-F1
#
_cell.length_a   1.000
_cell.length_b   1.000
_cell.length_c   1.000
_cell.angle_alpha   90.00
_cell.angle_beta   90.00
_cell.angle_gamma   90.00
#
_symmetry.space_group_name_H-M   'P 1'
#
loop_
_entity.id
_entity.type
_entity.pdbx_description
1 polymer ?
#
loop_
_entity_poly.entity_id
_entity_poly.type
_entity_poly.pdbx_seq_one_letter_code
_entity_poly.pdbx_strand_id
1 'polypeptide(L)' 'MPNGRQASVQFKQNGAQTDVTVTFDPENQNPIEMQKNGWQAILNSFKNYTEAN' A
#
# COMPACT_ATOMS: atom_id res chain seq x y z
N MET A 1 4.25 16.44 18.43
CA MET A 1 3.20 15.60 17.83
C MET A 1 3.51 15.52 16.34
N PRO A 2 3.88 14.37 15.77
CA PRO A 2 3.91 14.27 14.32
C PRO A 2 2.46 14.12 13.85
N ASN A 3 1.87 15.23 13.40
CA ASN A 3 0.46 15.35 13.00
C ASN A 3 0.16 14.69 11.64
N GLY A 4 0.85 13.61 11.29
CA GLY A 4 0.81 12.99 9.97
C GLY A 4 0.50 11.51 10.07
N ARG A 5 -0.35 11.01 9.16
CA ARG A 5 -0.52 9.57 8.95
C ARG A 5 0.82 8.96 8.57
N GLN A 6 1.19 7.84 9.20
CA GLN A 6 2.40 7.11 8.82
C GLN A 6 2.02 5.94 7.92
N ALA A 7 2.88 5.65 6.96
CA ALA A 7 2.82 4.44 6.17
C ALA A 7 4.24 3.90 6.00
N SER A 8 4.37 2.59 6.07
CA SER A 8 5.61 1.87 5.81
C SER A 8 5.38 0.90 4.65
N VAL A 9 6.36 0.85 3.75
CA VAL A 9 6.34 -0.04 2.59
C VAL A 9 7.47 -1.03 2.75
N GLN A 10 7.12 -2.31 2.74
CA GLN A 10 8.09 -3.40 2.78
C GLN A 10 8.10 -4.09 1.42
N PHE A 11 9.31 -4.23 0.87
CA PHE A 11 9.59 -5.04 -0.31
C PHE A 11 10.26 -6.32 0.15
N LYS A 12 9.67 -7.46 -0.20
CA LYS A 12 10.21 -8.77 0.13
C LYS A 12 10.35 -9.58 -1.14
N GLN A 13 11.55 -10.12 -1.36
CA GLN A 13 11.77 -11.05 -2.47
C GLN A 13 10.95 -12.33 -2.26
N ASN A 14 10.26 -12.74 -3.31
CA ASN A 14 9.47 -13.97 -3.35
C ASN A 14 9.78 -14.71 -4.66
N GLY A 15 10.89 -15.45 -4.66
CA GLY A 15 11.41 -16.12 -5.86
C GLY A 15 11.79 -15.12 -6.95
N ALA A 16 11.10 -15.21 -8.10
CA ALA A 16 11.22 -14.30 -9.23
C ALA A 16 10.28 -13.07 -9.16
N GLN A 17 9.49 -12.96 -8.10
CA GLN A 17 8.56 -11.87 -7.85
C GLN A 17 8.96 -11.07 -6.60
N THR A 18 8.32 -9.93 -6.38
CA THR A 18 8.48 -9.12 -5.16
C THR A 18 7.12 -8.90 -4.52
N ASP A 19 6.98 -9.29 -3.26
CA ASP A 19 5.82 -8.94 -2.44
C ASP A 19 5.99 -7.51 -1.95
N VAL A 20 5.00 -6.66 -2.22
CA VAL A 20 4.94 -5.27 -1.73
C VAL A 20 3.84 -5.17 -0.70
N THR A 21 4.22 -4.93 0.55
CA THR A 21 3.27 -4.79 1.66
C THR A 21 3.27 -3.36 2.18
N VAL A 22 2.09 -2.75 2.33
CA VAL A 22 1.93 -1.43 2.91
C VAL A 22 1.21 -1.55 4.26
N THR A 23 1.87 -1.10 5.32
CA THR A 23 1.25 -0.92 6.64
C THR A 23 1.03 0.55 6.87
N PHE A 24 -0.20 0.97 7.17
CA PHE A 24 -0.55 2.38 7.31
C PHE A 24 -1.41 2.61 8.55
N ASP A 25 -1.29 3.82 9.11
CA ASP A 25 -2.20 4.30 10.14
C ASP A 25 -3.52 4.73 9.50
N PRO A 26 -4.65 4.06 9.81
CA PRO A 26 -5.95 4.50 9.34
C PRO A 26 -6.30 5.84 9.99
N GLU A 27 -7.03 6.67 9.26
CA GLU A 27 -7.62 7.88 9.81
C GLU A 27 -9.06 7.63 10.29
N ASN A 28 -9.65 8.57 11.04
CA ASN A 28 -10.91 8.38 11.79
C ASN A 28 -12.19 8.89 11.10
N GLN A 29 -12.06 9.53 9.93
CA GLN A 29 -13.13 10.13 9.12
C GLN A 29 -13.78 9.12 8.18
N ASN A 30 -13.02 8.18 7.59
CA ASN A 30 -13.55 7.17 6.66
C ASN A 30 -13.45 5.75 7.22
N PRO A 31 -14.33 4.82 6.80
CA PRO A 31 -14.23 3.42 7.18
C PRO A 31 -12.88 2.81 6.81
N ILE A 32 -12.31 2.01 7.71
CA ILE A 32 -11.00 1.35 7.50
C ILE A 32 -10.98 0.52 6.21
N GLU A 33 -12.07 -0.17 5.90
CA GLU A 33 -12.18 -0.99 4.67
C GLU A 33 -12.11 -0.13 3.41
N MET A 34 -12.71 1.07 3.41
CA MET A 34 -12.59 2.00 2.29
C MET A 34 -11.13 2.45 2.10
N GLN A 35 -10.44 2.75 3.20
CA GLN A 35 -9.03 3.16 3.16
C GLN A 35 -8.13 2.02 2.65
N LYS A 36 -8.34 0.78 3.11
CA LYS A 36 -7.62 -0.41 2.63
C LYS A 36 -7.83 -0.62 1.13
N ASN A 37 -9.08 -0.52 0.67
CA ASN A 37 -9.40 -0.68 -0.75
C ASN A 37 -8.73 0.39 -1.61
N GLY A 38 -8.66 1.64 -1.14
CA GLY A 38 -7.92 2.72 -1.79
C GLY A 38 -6.43 2.40 -1.93
N TRP A 39 -5.78 1.96 -0.85
CA TRP A 39 -4.38 1.52 -0.89
C TRP A 39 -4.16 0.34 -1.83
N GLN A 40 -5.07 -0.64 -1.83
CA GLN A 40 -4.98 -1.78 -2.73
C GLN A 40 -5.09 -1.36 -4.20
N ALA A 41 -5.96 -0.41 -4.54
CA ALA A 41 -6.08 0.12 -5.90
C ALA A 41 -4.78 0.81 -6.38
N ILE A 42 -4.09 1.53 -5.48
CA ILE A 42 -2.78 2.14 -5.75
C ILE A 42 -1.74 1.04 -6.00
N LEU A 43 -1.67 0.03 -5.14
CA LEU A 43 -0.72 -1.09 -5.32
C LEU A 43 -0.97 -1.87 -6.60
N ASN A 44 -2.24 -2.07 -6.97
CA ASN A 44 -2.59 -2.72 -8.24
C ASN A 44 -2.12 -1.89 -9.44
N SER A 45 -2.30 -0.57 -9.39
CA SER A 45 -1.82 0.33 -10.46
C SER A 45 -0.30 0.33 -10.56
N PHE A 46 0.40 0.35 -9.42
CA PHE A 46 1.86 0.25 -9.37
C PHE A 46 2.36 -1.07 -9.96
N LYS A 47 1.76 -2.20 -9.55
CA LYS A 47 2.07 -3.52 -10.11
C LYS A 47 1.89 -3.55 -11.63
N ASN A 48 0.76 -3.06 -12.13
CA ASN A 48 0.50 -3.03 -13.57
C ASN A 48 1.55 -2.19 -14.32
N TYR A 49 1.95 -1.04 -13.76
CA TYR A 49 2.97 -0.19 -14.36
C TYR A 49 4.35 -0.87 -14.41
N THR A 50 4.76 -1.54 -13.34
CA THR A 50 6.08 -2.19 -13.27
C THR A 50 6.16 -3.49 -14.05
N GLU A 51 5.04 -4.21 -14.22
CA GLU A 51 5.00 -5.46 -15.00
C GLU A 51 4.78 -5.22 -16.51
N ALA A 52 4.37 -4.02 -16.92
CA ALA A 52 4.12 -3.69 -18.32
C ALA A 52 5.31 -3.03 -19.06
N ASN A 53 6.41 -2.72 -18.37
CA ASN A 53 7.65 -2.17 -18.94
C ASN A 53 8.79 -3.18 -18.83
#